data_AF-A0A1G8LAK6-F1
#
_entry.id   AF-A0A1G8LAK6-F1
#
_cell.length_a   1.000
_cell.length_b   1.000
_cell.length_c   1.000
_cell.angle_alpha   90.00
_cell.angle_beta   90.00
_cell.angle_gamma   90.00
#
_symmetry.space_group_name_H-M   'P 1'
#
loop_
_entity.id
_entity.type
_entity.pdbx_description
1 polymer ?
#
loop_
_entity_poly.entity_id
_entity_poly.type
_entity_poly.pdbx_seq_one_letter_code
_entity_poly.pdbx_strand_id
1 'polypeptide(L)'
;MTGTLISLISILIGIVSANLFGRYKRVYTFGFKGNTLVGVFGSILLIKTFGRLGFDPWSIMNDGDFDGLRLIINMIVSAFGGVLGLIIAKKIYIKMNKERS
;
A
#
# COMPACT_ATOMS: atom_id res chain seq x y z
N MET A 1 -17.01 -13.85 0.02
CA MET A 1 -15.84 -13.93 -0.89
C MET A 1 -15.45 -12.59 -1.50
N THR A 2 -16.37 -11.65 -1.59
CA THR A 2 -16.20 -10.28 -2.11
C THR A 2 -15.19 -9.43 -1.33
N GLY A 3 -15.05 -9.58 -0.01
CA GLY A 3 -14.00 -8.92 0.79
C GLY A 3 -12.57 -9.29 0.36
N THR A 4 -12.35 -10.52 -0.10
CA THR A 4 -11.06 -10.97 -0.63
C THR A 4 -10.72 -10.29 -1.95
N LEU A 5 -11.73 -10.11 -2.82
CA LEU A 5 -11.57 -9.40 -4.08
C LEU A 5 -11.22 -7.93 -3.87
N ILE A 6 -11.88 -7.27 -2.91
CA ILE A 6 -11.57 -5.89 -2.51
C ILE A 6 -10.13 -5.79 -2.02
N SER A 7 -9.69 -6.75 -1.19
CA SER A 7 -8.32 -6.79 -0.68
C SER A 7 -7.30 -6.92 -1.81
N LEU A 8 -7.55 -7.77 -2.80
CA LEU A 8 -6.66 -7.95 -3.96
C LEU A 8 -6.60 -6.70 -4.84
N ILE A 9 -7.73 -6.04 -5.09
CA ILE A 9 -7.79 -4.78 -5.85
C ILE A 9 -7.02 -3.69 -5.11
N SER A 10 -7.23 -3.57 -3.79
CA SER A 10 -6.48 -2.61 -2.96
C SER A 10 -4.98 -2.86 -3.07
N ILE A 11 -4.51 -4.11 -2.93
CA ILE A 11 -3.08 -4.44 -3.07
C ILE A 11 -2.55 -4.09 -4.46
N LEU A 12 -3.33 -4.36 -5.52
CA LEU A 12 -2.96 -4.03 -6.89
C LEU A 12 -2.77 -2.51 -7.09
N ILE A 13 -3.67 -1.70 -6.54
CA ILE A 13 -3.55 -0.23 -6.51
C ILE A 13 -2.29 0.19 -5.76
N GLY A 14 -1.98 -0.47 -4.66
CA GLY A 14 -0.75 -0.28 -3.88
C GLY A 14 0.53 -0.52 -4.70
N ILE A 15 0.58 -1.62 -5.45
CA ILE A 15 1.68 -1.97 -6.36
C ILE A 15 1.83 -0.91 -7.46
N VAL A 16 0.72 -0.55 -8.09
CA VAL A 16 0.69 0.46 -9.17
C VAL A 16 1.21 1.79 -8.64
N SER A 17 0.74 2.22 -7.48
CA SER A 17 1.15 3.47 -6.83
C SER A 17 2.63 3.51 -6.49
N ALA A 18 3.17 2.41 -5.90
CA ALA A 18 4.59 2.30 -5.58
C ALA A 18 5.48 2.34 -6.85
N ASN A 19 5.06 1.69 -7.93
CA ASN A 19 5.79 1.70 -9.19
C ASN A 19 5.73 3.06 -9.91
N LEU A 20 4.55 3.71 -9.96
CA LEU A 20 4.38 5.05 -10.50
C LEU A 20 5.24 6.06 -9.74
N PHE A 21 5.20 6.02 -8.41
CA PHE A 21 6.00 6.92 -7.58
C PHE A 21 7.50 6.65 -7.74
N GLY A 22 7.93 5.39 -7.76
CA GLY A 22 9.32 5.02 -8.03
C GLY A 22 9.82 5.43 -9.43
N ARG A 23 8.92 5.48 -10.42
CA ARG A 23 9.21 5.98 -11.78
C ARG A 23 9.32 7.50 -11.82
N TYR A 24 8.43 8.22 -11.12
CA TYR A 24 8.45 9.68 -11.04
C TYR A 24 9.65 10.19 -10.22
N LYS A 25 9.90 9.57 -9.06
CA LYS A 25 11.00 9.90 -8.15
C LYS A 25 12.06 8.80 -8.19
N ARG A 26 12.90 8.82 -9.23
CA ARG A 26 14.01 7.87 -9.43
C ARG A 26 14.95 7.72 -8.23
N VAL A 27 15.04 8.74 -7.38
CA VAL A 27 15.84 8.70 -6.13
C VAL A 27 15.35 7.61 -5.17
N TYR A 28 14.05 7.31 -5.15
CA TYR A 28 13.43 6.34 -4.23
C TYR A 28 13.20 4.96 -4.83
N THR A 29 13.61 4.74 -6.09
CA THR A 29 13.40 3.45 -6.76
C THR A 29 14.35 2.36 -6.24
N PHE A 30 13.82 1.15 -6.13
CA PHE A 30 14.55 -0.11 -5.93
C PHE A 30 14.45 -1.03 -7.17
N GLY A 31 14.03 -0.47 -8.32
CA GLY A 31 13.72 -1.22 -9.53
C GLY A 31 12.31 -1.83 -9.49
N PHE A 32 11.87 -2.43 -10.59
CA PHE A 32 10.48 -2.93 -10.74
C PHE A 32 10.10 -3.98 -9.69
N LYS A 33 10.97 -4.97 -9.48
CA LYS A 33 10.74 -6.05 -8.50
C LYS A 33 10.72 -5.50 -7.06
N GLY A 34 11.66 -4.62 -6.72
CA GLY A 34 11.75 -4.00 -5.40
C GLY A 34 10.57 -3.10 -5.09
N ASN A 35 10.18 -2.23 -6.03
CA ASN A 35 9.03 -1.34 -5.88
C ASN A 35 7.73 -2.13 -5.74
N THR A 36 7.60 -3.28 -6.43
CA THR A 36 6.44 -4.15 -6.32
C THR A 36 6.36 -4.83 -4.95
N LEU A 37 7.47 -5.39 -4.45
CA LEU A 37 7.51 -5.97 -3.10
C LEU A 37 7.15 -4.93 -2.03
N VAL A 38 7.76 -3.75 -2.10
CA VAL A 38 7.47 -2.67 -1.16
C VAL A 38 6.03 -2.17 -1.31
N GLY A 39 5.50 -2.13 -2.53
CA GLY A 39 4.11 -1.82 -2.81
C GLY A 39 3.14 -2.81 -2.15
N VAL A 40 3.37 -4.12 -2.30
CA VAL A 40 2.56 -5.17 -1.65
C VAL A 40 2.61 -5.02 -0.13
N PHE A 41 3.81 -5.05 0.46
CA PHE A 41 3.95 -5.06 1.92
C PHE A 41 3.56 -3.73 2.56
N GLY A 42 3.88 -2.59 1.95
CA GLY A 42 3.50 -1.27 2.43
C GLY A 42 1.98 -1.07 2.44
N SER A 43 1.31 -1.57 1.40
CA SER A 43 -0.15 -1.50 1.30
C SER A 43 -0.84 -2.42 2.31
N ILE A 44 -0.39 -3.68 2.42
CA ILE A 44 -0.94 -4.63 3.41
C ILE A 44 -0.78 -4.09 4.83
N LEU A 45 0.36 -3.49 5.16
CA LEU A 45 0.61 -2.93 6.48
C LEU A 45 -0.39 -1.82 6.81
N LEU A 46 -0.61 -0.86 5.90
CA LEU A 46 -1.58 0.20 6.15
C LEU A 46 -3.02 -0.31 6.14
N ILE A 47 -3.41 -1.15 5.18
CA ILE A 47 -4.76 -1.73 5.14
C ILE A 47 -5.06 -2.46 6.45
N LYS A 48 -4.10 -3.23 6.99
CA LYS A 48 -4.30 -3.99 8.24
C LYS A 48 -4.33 -3.10 9.48
N THR A 49 -3.54 -2.02 9.51
CA THR A 49 -3.60 -1.02 10.58
C THR A 49 -4.92 -0.24 10.56
N PHE A 50 -5.39 0.17 9.38
CA PHE A 50 -6.68 0.85 9.22
C PHE A 50 -7.88 -0.09 9.39
N GLY A 51 -7.72 -1.37 9.07
CA GLY A 51 -8.72 -2.41 9.35
C GLY A 51 -9.05 -2.51 10.83
N ARG A 52 -8.04 -2.33 11.70
CA ARG A 52 -8.24 -2.26 13.17
C ARG A 52 -9.00 -1.02 13.64
N LEU A 53 -9.04 0.04 12.84
CA LEU A 53 -9.84 1.24 13.10
C LEU A 53 -11.28 1.14 12.57
N GLY A 54 -11.68 -0.04 12.06
CA GLY A 54 -13.01 -0.29 11.51
C GLY A 54 -13.11 -0.20 9.99
N PHE A 55 -12.02 0.11 9.29
CA PHE A 55 -11.97 0.18 7.81
C PHE A 55 -11.50 -1.14 7.20
N ASP A 56 -12.01 -2.27 7.69
CA ASP A 56 -11.66 -3.58 7.16
C ASP A 56 -12.47 -3.89 5.88
N PRO A 57 -11.90 -4.56 4.87
CA PRO A 57 -12.63 -5.01 3.68
C PRO A 57 -13.91 -5.80 3.98
N TRP A 58 -13.99 -6.50 5.11
CA TRP A 58 -15.22 -7.16 5.55
C TRP A 58 -16.27 -6.19 6.07
N SER A 59 -15.86 -5.07 6.67
CA SER A 59 -16.77 -4.01 7.12
C SER A 59 -17.25 -3.10 5.98
N ILE A 60 -16.67 -3.19 4.79
CA ILE A 60 -17.16 -2.55 3.55
C ILE A 60 -18.43 -3.25 3.05
N MET A 61 -18.61 -4.49 3.46
CA MET A 61 -19.70 -5.34 3.01
C MET A 61 -20.54 -5.77 4.20
N ASN A 62 -21.35 -4.84 4.69
CA ASN A 62 -22.34 -5.12 5.71
C ASN A 62 -23.67 -5.41 5.00
N ASP A 63 -24.17 -6.64 5.15
CA ASP A 63 -25.54 -7.06 4.80
C ASP A 63 -26.10 -6.59 3.44
N GLY A 64 -25.27 -6.67 2.39
CA GLY A 64 -25.70 -6.46 1.01
C GLY A 64 -25.74 -5.00 0.54
N ASP A 65 -25.43 -4.03 1.41
CA ASP A 65 -25.28 -2.62 1.01
C ASP A 65 -23.78 -2.29 0.79
N PHE A 66 -23.49 -1.66 -0.36
CA PHE A 66 -22.12 -1.37 -0.78
C PHE A 66 -21.73 0.02 -0.31
N ASP A 67 -20.95 0.08 0.76
CA ASP A 67 -20.48 1.36 1.30
C ASP A 67 -19.27 1.86 0.48
N GLY A 68 -19.57 2.45 -0.68
CA GLY A 68 -18.58 2.92 -1.65
C GLY A 68 -17.56 3.91 -1.08
N LEU A 69 -17.93 4.66 -0.04
CA LEU A 69 -17.02 5.55 0.68
C LEU A 69 -15.90 4.77 1.37
N ARG A 70 -16.22 3.64 2.02
CA ARG A 70 -15.21 2.81 2.69
C ARG A 70 -14.26 2.16 1.69
N LEU A 71 -14.75 1.81 0.50
CA LEU A 71 -13.91 1.29 -0.59
C LEU A 71 -12.94 2.35 -1.12
N ILE A 72 -13.41 3.58 -1.34
CA ILE A 72 -12.55 4.70 -1.76
C ILE A 72 -11.46 4.97 -0.71
N ILE A 73 -11.81 4.99 0.57
CA ILE A 73 -10.83 5.16 1.66
C ILE A 73 -9.82 4.01 1.63
N ASN A 74 -10.24 2.76 1.46
CA ASN A 74 -9.33 1.61 1.41
C ASN A 74 -8.33 1.72 0.26
N MET A 75 -8.80 2.14 -0.92
CA MET A 75 -7.94 2.37 -2.09
C MET A 75 -6.94 3.50 -1.88
N ILE A 76 -7.38 4.62 -1.29
CA ILE A 76 -6.51 5.76 -0.96
C ILE A 76 -5.45 5.33 0.05
N VAL A 77 -5.85 4.66 1.13
CA VAL A 77 -4.94 4.15 2.17
C VAL A 77 -3.94 3.18 1.57
N SER A 78 -4.37 2.29 0.66
CA SER A 78 -3.48 1.37 -0.04
C SER A 78 -2.47 2.10 -0.93
N ALA A 79 -2.91 3.08 -1.72
CA ALA A 79 -2.03 3.89 -2.56
C ALA A 79 -0.98 4.63 -1.71
N PHE A 80 -1.40 5.25 -0.61
CA PHE A 80 -0.48 5.85 0.36
C PHE A 80 0.45 4.81 0.99
N GLY A 81 -0.02 3.60 1.28
CA GLY A 81 0.78 2.51 1.83
C GLY A 81 1.91 2.07 0.91
N GLY A 82 1.62 1.93 -0.38
CA GLY A 82 2.64 1.64 -1.39
C GLY A 82 3.69 2.76 -1.52
N VAL A 83 3.26 4.03 -1.52
CA VAL A 83 4.16 5.18 -1.65
C VAL A 83 5.00 5.39 -0.38
N LEU A 84 4.37 5.42 0.79
CA LEU A 84 5.04 5.57 2.08
C LEU A 84 5.99 4.41 2.35
N GLY A 85 5.58 3.18 2.01
CA GLY A 85 6.45 2.01 2.06
C GLY A 85 7.74 2.24 1.29
N LEU A 86 7.67 2.80 0.08
CA LEU A 86 8.84 3.09 -0.75
C LEU A 86 9.76 4.13 -0.11
N ILE A 87 9.19 5.21 0.41
CA ILE A 87 9.93 6.30 1.05
C ILE A 87 10.65 5.79 2.31
N ILE A 88 9.94 5.05 3.17
CA ILE A 88 10.48 4.50 4.42
C ILE A 88 11.59 3.49 4.10
N ALA A 89 11.34 2.56 3.17
CA ALA A 89 12.32 1.57 2.76
C ALA A 89 13.61 2.23 2.25
N LYS A 90 13.50 3.29 1.43
CA LYS A 90 14.67 4.02 0.95
C LYS A 90 15.40 4.76 2.07
N LYS A 91 14.66 5.39 2.98
CA LYS A 91 15.25 6.10 4.13
C LYS A 91 16.02 5.14 5.03
N ILE A 92 15.48 3.95 5.29
CA ILE A 92 16.15 2.89 6.05
C ILE A 92 17.40 2.42 5.30
N TYR A 93 17.29 2.13 4.01
CA TYR A 93 18.42 1.71 3.18
C TYR A 93 19.58 2.70 3.22
N ILE A 94 19.30 4.00 3.03
CA ILE A 94 20.32 5.06 3.09
C ILE A 94 20.91 5.16 4.49
N LYS A 95 20.08 5.14 5.54
CA LYS A 95 20.55 5.24 6.92
C LYS A 95 21.48 4.07 7.28
N MET A 96 21.11 2.84 6.92
CA MET A 96 21.91 1.64 7.20
C MET A 96 23.22 1.61 6.40
N ASN A 97 23.23 2.10 5.16
CA ASN A 97 24.47 2.17 4.37
C ASN A 97 25.36 3.37 4.73
N LYS A 98 24.81 4.43 5.37
CA LYS A 98 25.58 5.61 5.78
C LYS A 98 26.48 5.32 7.00
N GLU A 99 26.15 4.35 7.85
CA GLU A 99 27.01 3.92 8.95
C GLU A 99 28.18 3.02 8.51
N ARG A 100 28.30 2.74 7.20
CA ARG A 100 29.30 1.82 6.65
C ARG A 100 30.36 2.49 5.75
N SER A 101 30.42 3.82 5.74
CA SER A 101 31.44 4.63 5.04
C SER A 101 32.16 5.54 6.01
#